data_AF-A0A832TIX2-F1
#
_entry.id   AF-A0A832TIX2-F1
#
_cell.length_a   1.000
_cell.length_b   1.000
_cell.length_c   1.000
_cell.angle_alpha   90.00
_cell.angle_beta   90.00
_cell.angle_gamma   90.00
#
_symmetry.space_group_name_H-M   'P 1'
#
loop_
_entity.id
_entity.type
_entity.pdbx_description
1 polymer ?
#
loop_
_entity_poly.entity_id
_entity_poly.type
_entity_poly.pdbx_seq_one_letter_code
_entity_poly.pdbx_strand_id
1 'polypeptide(L)'
;PEEVARVVERHIGAGLTADECTLLGLLPIDCMPRTLEERVVAHADNRVAGTRRICLDERLLHAIHLQKRQKQRLYRLWQEMEMFRQTPGT
;
A
#
# COMPACT_ATOMS: atom_id res chain seq x y z
N PRO A 1 3.03 20.37 6.03
CA PRO A 1 2.23 20.15 4.79
C PRO A 1 2.82 19.08 3.87
N GLU A 2 4.13 19.12 3.60
CA GLU A 2 4.79 18.22 2.65
C GLU A 2 4.75 16.74 3.07
N GLU A 3 4.92 16.43 4.36
CA GLU A 3 4.83 15.04 4.85
C GLU A 3 3.45 14.42 4.59
N VAL A 4 2.38 15.20 4.74
CA VAL A 4 1.02 14.76 4.44
C VAL A 4 0.84 14.56 2.94
N ALA A 5 1.42 15.43 2.10
CA ALA A 5 1.38 15.25 0.65
C ALA A 5 2.07 13.93 0.23
N ARG A 6 3.20 13.58 0.85
CA ARG A 6 3.89 12.30 0.60
C ARG A 6 3.06 11.10 1.00
N VAL A 7 2.28 11.17 2.08
CA VAL A 7 1.32 10.12 2.44
C VAL A 7 0.29 9.93 1.32
N VAL A 8 -0.25 11.01 0.77
CA VAL A 8 -1.20 10.94 -0.37
C VAL A 8 -0.53 10.41 -1.63
N GLU A 9 0.72 10.75 -1.92
CA GLU A 9 1.43 10.21 -3.08
C GLU A 9 1.73 8.71 -2.97
N ARG A 10 1.93 8.21 -1.73
CA ARG A 10 2.44 6.86 -1.45
C ARG A 10 1.39 5.85 -0.98
N HIS A 11 0.14 6.25 -0.78
CA HIS A 11 -0.89 5.37 -0.19
C HIS A 11 -1.38 4.25 -1.12
N ILE A 12 -1.29 4.42 -2.45
CA ILE A 12 -1.93 3.49 -3.39
C ILE A 12 -1.26 2.12 -3.34
N GLY A 13 -2.04 1.09 -3.00
CA GLY A 13 -1.53 -0.26 -2.95
C GLY A 13 -0.44 -0.39 -1.89
N ALA A 14 0.73 -0.91 -2.27
CA ALA A 14 1.91 -0.93 -1.39
C ALA A 14 3.05 -0.10 -1.99
N GLY A 15 2.68 0.98 -2.68
CA GLY A 15 3.61 1.83 -3.42
C GLY A 15 3.91 1.38 -4.84
N LEU A 16 4.31 2.36 -5.64
CA LEU A 16 4.74 2.23 -7.03
C LEU A 16 6.15 2.77 -7.16
N THR A 17 7.02 2.05 -7.89
CA THR A 17 8.33 2.58 -8.26
C THR A 17 8.19 3.64 -9.36
N ALA A 18 9.21 4.48 -9.56
CA ALA A 18 9.21 5.47 -10.64
C ALA A 18 8.97 4.83 -12.03
N ASP A 19 9.53 3.65 -12.29
CA ASP A 19 9.29 2.89 -13.53
C ASP A 19 7.83 2.43 -13.64
N GLU A 20 7.23 1.95 -12.55
CA GLU A 20 5.83 1.54 -12.54
C GLU A 20 4.90 2.74 -12.75
N CYS A 21 5.20 3.89 -12.13
CA CYS A 21 4.49 5.15 -12.39
C CYS A 21 4.60 5.54 -13.87
N THR A 22 5.80 5.47 -14.45
CA THR A 22 6.04 5.75 -15.88
C THR A 22 5.21 4.83 -16.78
N LEU A 23 5.19 3.52 -16.51
CA LEU A 23 4.41 2.54 -17.29
C LEU A 23 2.90 2.77 -17.19
N LEU A 24 2.43 3.40 -16.12
CA LEU A 24 1.03 3.77 -15.91
C LEU A 24 0.69 5.16 -16.48
N GLY A 25 1.65 5.86 -17.09
CA GLY A 25 1.47 7.23 -17.60
C GLY A 25 1.37 8.29 -16.50
N LEU A 26 1.84 7.98 -15.30
CA LEU A 26 1.93 8.91 -14.17
C LEU A 26 3.26 9.67 -14.18
N LEU A 27 3.40 10.66 -13.29
CA LEU A 27 4.68 11.32 -13.06
C LEU A 27 5.75 10.28 -12.67
N PRO A 28 6.97 10.35 -13.22
CA PRO A 28 8.02 9.34 -13.02
C PRO A 28 8.71 9.52 -11.67
N ILE A 29 7.96 9.39 -10.58
CA ILE A 29 8.42 9.58 -9.20
C ILE A 29 8.25 8.29 -8.39
N ASP A 30 9.09 8.16 -7.37
CA ASP A 30 9.05 7.02 -6.45
C ASP A 30 7.97 7.22 -5.36
N CYS A 31 6.89 6.46 -5.52
CA CYS A 31 5.74 6.46 -4.62
C CYS A 31 5.77 5.30 -3.62
N MET A 32 6.95 4.74 -3.32
CA MET A 32 7.08 3.72 -2.29
C MET A 32 6.91 4.32 -0.88
N PRO A 33 6.07 3.75 0.00
CA PRO A 33 6.01 4.11 1.42
C PRO A 33 7.38 3.94 2.09
N ARG A 34 7.80 4.95 2.86
CA ARG A 34 9.10 5.00 3.54
C ARG A 34 8.95 5.09 5.06
N THR A 35 7.97 5.84 5.55
CA THR A 35 7.73 6.00 6.99
C THR A 35 6.71 4.99 7.52
N LEU A 36 6.55 4.91 8.84
CA LEU A 36 5.51 4.08 9.44
C LEU A 36 4.11 4.63 9.11
N GLU A 37 3.93 5.94 9.20
CA GLU A 37 2.68 6.63 8.90
C GLU A 37 2.22 6.39 7.46
N GLU A 38 3.14 6.50 6.49
CA GLU A 38 2.86 6.21 5.08
C GLU A 38 2.41 4.75 4.88
N ARG A 39 3.07 3.80 5.56
CA ARG A 39 2.72 2.37 5.51
C ARG A 39 1.38 2.06 6.16
N VAL A 40 1.07 2.70 7.29
CA VAL A 40 -0.22 2.56 7.98
C VAL A 40 -1.35 3.05 7.07
N VAL A 41 -1.20 4.21 6.41
CA VAL A 41 -2.22 4.74 5.51
C VAL A 41 -2.36 3.88 4.25
N ALA A 42 -1.26 3.44 3.64
CA ALA A 42 -1.31 2.52 2.50
C ALA A 42 -2.00 1.20 2.85
N HIS A 43 -1.75 0.65 4.04
CA HIS A 43 -2.45 -0.54 4.51
C HIS A 43 -3.94 -0.29 4.79
N ALA A 44 -4.28 0.85 5.38
CA ALA A 44 -5.68 1.23 5.61
C ALA A 44 -6.46 1.32 4.30
N ASP A 45 -5.88 1.93 3.26
CA ASP A 45 -6.45 1.98 1.89
C ASP A 45 -6.69 0.57 1.34
N ASN A 46 -5.70 -0.32 1.45
CA ASN A 46 -5.83 -1.71 0.99
C ASN A 46 -6.88 -2.53 1.73
N ARG A 47 -7.29 -2.12 2.93
CA ARG A 47 -8.30 -2.81 3.75
C ARG A 47 -9.72 -2.35 3.45
N VAL A 48 -9.93 -1.44 2.50
CA VAL A 48 -11.26 -0.91 2.16
C VAL A 48 -11.52 -1.03 0.65
N ALA A 49 -12.69 -1.56 0.28
CA ALA A 49 -13.22 -1.51 -1.07
C ALA A 49 -14.51 -0.70 -1.07
N GLY A 50 -14.47 0.53 -1.60
CA GLY A 50 -15.56 1.49 -1.49
C GLY A 50 -15.80 1.86 -0.03
N THR A 51 -16.88 1.35 0.57
CA THR A 51 -17.23 1.58 1.98
C THR A 51 -17.06 0.35 2.85
N ARG A 52 -16.67 -0.80 2.29
CA ARG A 52 -16.59 -2.08 3.01
C ARG A 52 -15.16 -2.43 3.35
N ARG A 53 -14.94 -2.87 4.59
CA ARG A 53 -13.65 -3.45 5.02
C ARG A 53 -13.48 -4.86 4.43
N ILE A 54 -12.32 -5.13 3.85
CA ILE A 54 -11.98 -6.41 3.20
C ILE A 54 -10.80 -7.10 3.88
N CYS A 55 -10.66 -8.42 3.67
CA CYS A 55 -9.51 -9.20 4.12
C CYS A 55 -8.39 -9.23 3.08
N LEU A 56 -7.24 -9.80 3.45
CA LEU A 56 -6.08 -9.92 2.54
C LEU A 56 -6.42 -10.73 1.28
N ASP A 57 -7.08 -11.87 1.44
CA ASP A 57 -7.39 -12.76 0.32
C ASP A 57 -8.28 -12.06 -0.71
N GLU A 58 -9.28 -11.33 -0.22
CA GLU A 58 -10.15 -10.52 -1.05
C GLU A 58 -9.37 -9.38 -1.75
N ARG A 59 -8.48 -8.69 -1.03
CA ARG A 59 -7.63 -7.66 -1.63
C ARG A 59 -6.71 -8.23 -2.71
N LEU A 60 -6.14 -9.41 -2.50
CA LEU A 60 -5.30 -10.11 -3.49
C LEU A 60 -6.12 -10.56 -4.71
N LEU A 61 -7.38 -10.95 -4.51
CA LEU A 61 -8.31 -11.26 -5.60
C LEU A 61 -8.62 -10.02 -6.45
N HIS A 62 -8.80 -8.84 -5.84
CA HIS A 62 -8.93 -7.58 -6.59
C HIS A 62 -7.64 -7.21 -7.35
N ALA A 63 -6.49 -7.63 -6.84
CA ALA A 63 -5.17 -7.35 -7.41
C ALA A 63 -4.69 -8.40 -8.45
N ILE A 64 -5.52 -9.32 -8.92
CA ILE A 64 -5.09 -10.42 -9.81
C ILE A 64 -4.36 -9.93 -11.08
N HIS A 65 -4.81 -8.78 -11.61
CA HIS A 65 -4.29 -8.13 -12.80
C HIS A 65 -2.91 -7.48 -12.58
N LEU A 66 -2.48 -7.31 -11.33
CA LEU A 66 -1.18 -6.76 -10.99
C LEU A 66 -0.06 -7.80 -11.17
N GLN A 67 1.14 -7.29 -11.42
CA GLN A 67 2.34 -8.11 -11.55
C GLN A 67 2.67 -8.84 -10.23
N LYS A 68 3.35 -9.99 -10.33
CA LYS A 68 3.73 -10.80 -9.16
C LYS A 68 4.47 -9.97 -8.09
N ARG A 69 5.39 -9.10 -8.50
CA ARG A 69 6.14 -8.21 -7.59
C ARG A 69 5.23 -7.26 -6.81
N GLN A 70 4.22 -6.67 -7.45
CA GLN A 70 3.27 -5.76 -6.81
C GLN A 70 2.42 -6.50 -5.77
N LYS A 71 1.91 -7.68 -6.12
CA LYS A 71 1.17 -8.56 -5.19
C LYS A 71 2.03 -8.98 -3.98
N GLN A 72 3.31 -9.28 -4.21
CA GLN A 72 4.25 -9.59 -3.13
C GLN A 72 4.48 -8.40 -2.19
N ARG A 73 4.60 -7.17 -2.72
CA ARG A 73 4.72 -5.96 -1.88
C ARG A 73 3.46 -5.73 -1.04
N LEU A 74 2.28 -5.87 -1.65
CA LEU A 74 0.99 -5.78 -0.96
C LEU A 74 0.90 -6.79 0.19
N TYR A 75 1.25 -8.06 -0.06
CA TYR A 75 1.26 -9.10 0.95
C TYR A 75 2.25 -8.80 2.10
N ARG A 76 3.47 -8.36 1.78
CA ARG A 76 4.48 -8.01 2.79
C ARG A 76 4.05 -6.83 3.67
N LEU A 77 3.50 -5.78 3.06
CA LEU A 77 2.97 -4.64 3.80
C LEU A 77 1.87 -5.10 4.77
N TRP A 78 0.97 -5.97 4.31
CA TRP A 78 -0.08 -6.51 5.16
C TRP A 78 0.49 -7.28 6.36
N GLN A 79 1.43 -8.19 6.12
CA GLN A 79 2.08 -8.95 7.20
C GLN A 79 2.75 -8.02 8.20
N GLU A 80 3.50 -7.05 7.71
CA GLU A 80 4.19 -6.08 8.57
C GLU A 80 3.19 -5.34 9.47
N MET A 81 2.10 -4.81 8.91
CA MET A 81 1.13 -4.02 9.67
C MET A 81 0.29 -4.87 10.63
N GLU A 82 -0.02 -6.12 10.29
CA GLU A 82 -0.71 -7.00 11.22
C GLU A 82 0.18 -7.44 12.39
N MET A 83 1.50 -7.54 12.21
CA MET A 83 2.43 -7.73 13.33
C MET A 83 2.31 -6.58 14.33
N PHE A 84 2.34 -5.32 13.86
CA PHE A 84 2.15 -4.16 14.74
C PHE A 84 0.79 -4.11 15.45
N ARG A 85 -0.28 -4.63 14.81
CA ARG A 85 -1.61 -4.73 15.45
C ARG A 85 -1.69 -5.81 16.53
N GLN A 86 -0.89 -6.86 16.40
CA GLN A 86 -0.91 -8.01 17.31
C GLN A 86 0.04 -7.86 18.49
N THR A 87 1.08 -7.01 18.38
CA THR A 87 1.89 -6.63 19.53
C THR A 87 1.00 -5.84 20.49
N PRO A 88 0.67 -6.36 21.69
CA PRO A 88 0.05 -5.53 22.71
C PRO A 88 1.01 -4.37 22.98
N GLY A 89 0.50 -3.14 23.02
CA GLY A 89 1.32 -2.00 23.43
C GLY A 89 1.95 -2.33 24.78
N THR A 90 3.27 -2.45 24.80
CA THR A 90 4.08 -2.39 26.04
C THR A 90 3.94 -1.02 26.68
#